data_AF-A0A9D8GX65-F1
#
_entry.id   AF-A0A9D8GX65-F1
#
_cell.length_a   1.000
_cell.length_b   1.000
_cell.length_c   1.000
_cell.angle_alpha   90.00
_cell.angle_beta   90.00
_cell.angle_gamma   90.00
#
_symmetry.space_group_name_H-M   'P 1'
#
loop_
_entity.id
_entity.type
_entity.pdbx_description
1 polymer ?
#
loop_
_entity_poly.entity_id
_entity_poly.type
_entity_poly.pdbx_seq_one_letter_code
_entity_poly.pdbx_strand_id
1 'polypeptide(L)'
;MSIPDYQTLMLPLLKIAAERETRIPDVEERVADEFGLTLEERNELLPSGRQKVLHNRMHWAKFYMSKAGLVESPRRGRFIATAEGRALLARNLQRIDVELLHAYP
;
A
#
# COMPACT_ATOMS: atom_id res chain seq x y z
N MET A 1 8.86 -10.55 13.15
CA MET A 1 9.23 -9.17 12.76
C MET A 1 7.99 -8.31 12.93
N SER A 2 8.09 -7.04 13.33
CA SER A 2 6.88 -6.22 13.43
C SER A 2 6.23 -6.07 12.04
N ILE A 3 4.91 -6.26 11.95
CA ILE A 3 4.14 -5.92 10.74
C ILE A 3 4.55 -4.49 10.32
N PRO A 4 4.79 -4.19 9.03
CA PRO A 4 5.21 -2.85 8.60
C PRO A 4 4.11 -1.80 8.80
N ASP A 5 4.49 -0.55 9.09
CA ASP A 5 3.54 0.57 9.17
C ASP A 5 2.98 0.96 7.79
N TYR A 6 1.91 1.76 7.76
CA TYR A 6 1.26 2.12 6.49
C TYR A 6 2.15 2.92 5.54
N GLN A 7 3.14 3.68 6.05
CA GLN A 7 4.08 4.44 5.22
C GLN A 7 5.07 3.52 4.52
N THR A 8 5.63 2.56 5.26
CA THR A 8 6.51 1.52 4.73
C THR A 8 5.82 0.70 3.63
N LEU A 9 4.50 0.52 3.73
CA LEU A 9 3.68 -0.17 2.74
C LEU A 9 3.35 0.67 1.49
N MET A 10 3.56 1.98 1.48
CA MET A 10 3.19 2.85 0.34
C MET A 10 3.98 2.53 -0.94
N LEU A 11 5.29 2.34 -0.83
CA LEU A 11 6.15 2.01 -1.96
C LEU A 11 5.82 0.66 -2.61
N PRO A 12 5.77 -0.48 -1.87
CA PRO A 12 5.42 -1.75 -2.47
C PRO A 12 3.98 -1.77 -3.02
N LEU A 13 3.04 -1.06 -2.38
CA LEU A 13 1.69 -0.88 -2.91
C LEU A 13 1.71 -0.18 -4.28
N LEU A 14 2.46 0.91 -4.42
CA LEU A 14 2.56 1.65 -5.68
C LEU A 14 3.21 0.80 -6.78
N LYS A 15 4.28 0.07 -6.46
CA LYS A 15 4.94 -0.86 -7.39
C LYS A 15 3.96 -1.88 -7.95
N ILE A 16 3.20 -2.55 -7.08
CA ILE A 16 2.23 -3.57 -7.51
C ILE A 16 1.09 -2.94 -8.31
N ALA A 17 0.60 -1.76 -7.91
CA ALA A 17 -0.44 -1.03 -8.65
C ALA A 17 0.04 -0.50 -10.01
N ALA A 18 1.35 -0.35 -10.22
CA ALA A 18 1.92 0.05 -11.50
C ALA A 18 2.01 -1.13 -12.49
N GLU A 19 2.13 -2.36 -12.01
CA GLU A 19 2.12 -3.54 -12.89
C GLU A 19 0.75 -3.73 -13.58
N ARG A 20 -0.33 -3.62 -12.79
CA ARG A 20 -1.72 -3.78 -13.28
C ARG A 20 -2.73 -3.27 -12.26
N GLU A 21 -3.98 -3.16 -12.70
CA GLU A 21 -5.10 -2.95 -11.80
C GLU A 21 -5.21 -4.09 -10.77
N THR A 22 -5.28 -3.74 -9.48
CA THR A 22 -5.17 -4.67 -8.36
C THR A 22 -6.20 -4.39 -7.25
N ARG A 23 -6.23 -5.23 -6.22
CA ARG A 23 -7.09 -5.12 -5.02
C ARG A 23 -6.24 -5.20 -3.77
N ILE A 24 -6.74 -4.67 -2.64
CA ILE A 24 -6.01 -4.70 -1.37
C ILE A 24 -5.58 -6.13 -0.97
N PRO A 25 -6.44 -7.17 -1.04
CA PRO A 25 -6.03 -8.53 -0.69
C PRO A 25 -4.88 -9.06 -1.56
N ASP A 26 -4.88 -8.74 -2.86
CA ASP A 26 -3.85 -9.19 -3.79
C ASP A 26 -2.49 -8.53 -3.48
N VAL A 27 -2.51 -7.26 -3.02
CA VAL A 27 -1.30 -6.55 -2.60
C VAL A 27 -0.85 -7.03 -1.21
N GLU A 28 -1.78 -7.27 -0.30
CA GLU A 28 -1.53 -7.79 1.05
C GLU A 28 -0.76 -9.11 1.02
N GLU A 29 -1.16 -10.05 0.16
CA GLU A 29 -0.49 -11.34 0.00
C GLU A 29 0.97 -11.18 -0.45
N ARG A 30 1.20 -10.43 -1.54
CA ARG A 30 2.56 -10.20 -2.07
C ARG A 30 3.45 -9.47 -1.08
N VAL A 31 2.91 -8.48 -0.38
CA VAL A 31 3.67 -7.72 0.62
C VAL A 31 3.97 -8.58 1.85
N ALA A 32 3.04 -9.43 2.28
CA ALA A 32 3.31 -10.35 3.36
C ALA A 32 4.43 -11.35 3.01
N ASP A 33 4.52 -11.77 1.76
CA ASP A 33 5.61 -12.61 1.26
C ASP A 33 6.94 -11.84 1.20
N GLU A 34 6.95 -10.62 0.65
CA GLU A 34 8.14 -9.76 0.52
C GLU A 34 8.77 -9.43 1.88
N PHE A 35 7.94 -9.21 2.91
CA PHE A 35 8.40 -8.90 4.26
C PHE A 35 8.60 -10.13 5.14
N GLY A 36 8.38 -11.34 4.61
CA GLY A 36 8.57 -12.60 5.34
C GLY A 36 7.65 -12.75 6.56
N LEU A 37 6.41 -12.23 6.47
CA LEU A 37 5.46 -12.30 7.58
C LEU A 37 4.98 -13.74 7.80
N THR A 38 4.99 -14.15 9.06
CA THR A 38 4.47 -15.45 9.51
C THR A 38 2.95 -15.51 9.38
N LEU A 39 2.38 -16.73 9.46
CA LEU A 39 0.93 -16.90 9.45
C LEU A 39 0.24 -16.19 10.62
N GLU A 40 0.88 -16.13 11.78
CA GLU A 40 0.38 -15.42 12.96
C GLU A 40 0.33 -13.92 12.68
N GLU A 41 1.42 -13.33 12.19
CA GLU A 41 1.49 -11.89 11.84
C GLU A 41 0.49 -11.53 10.73
N ARG A 42 0.30 -12.39 9.73
CA ARG A 42 -0.72 -12.20 8.66
C ARG A 42 -2.16 -12.27 9.17
N ASN A 43 -2.39 -12.92 10.30
CA ASN A 43 -3.72 -13.07 10.91
C ASN A 43 -3.91 -12.20 12.16
N GLU A 44 -2.89 -11.44 12.56
CA GLU A 44 -2.96 -10.55 13.70
C GLU A 44 -4.10 -9.55 13.51
N LEU A 45 -4.99 -9.48 14.51
CA LEU A 45 -6.12 -8.57 14.53
C LEU A 45 -5.74 -7.28 15.25
N LEU A 46 -6.34 -6.16 14.82
CA LEU A 46 -6.35 -4.95 15.63
C LEU A 46 -6.95 -5.23 17.02
N PRO A 47 -6.65 -4.40 18.05
CA PRO A 47 -7.25 -4.54 19.38
C PRO A 47 -8.79 -4.57 19.39
N SER A 48 -9.42 -4.00 18.36
CA SER A 48 -10.88 -4.04 18.17
C SER A 48 -11.43 -5.41 17.75
N GLY A 49 -10.57 -6.35 17.33
CA GLY A 49 -10.93 -7.70 16.90
C GLY A 49 -11.62 -7.80 15.53
N ARG A 50 -11.81 -6.68 14.81
CA ARG A 50 -12.64 -6.62 13.59
C ARG A 50 -11.88 -6.74 12.28
N GLN A 51 -10.62 -6.31 12.25
CA GLN A 51 -9.81 -6.27 11.04
C GLN A 51 -8.40 -6.74 11.35
N LYS A 52 -7.77 -7.35 10.35
CA LYS A 52 -6.35 -7.67 10.40
C LYS A 52 -5.53 -6.39 10.40
N VAL A 53 -4.40 -6.41 11.12
CA VAL A 53 -3.48 -5.28 11.22
C VAL A 53 -2.94 -4.90 9.84
N LEU A 54 -2.42 -5.86 9.08
CA LEU A 54 -1.86 -5.63 7.75
C LEU A 54 -2.91 -5.08 6.79
N HIS A 55 -4.09 -5.69 6.75
CA HIS A 55 -5.22 -5.23 5.95
C HIS A 55 -5.56 -3.75 6.21
N ASN A 56 -5.71 -3.37 7.49
CA ASN A 56 -5.99 -1.98 7.87
C ASN A 56 -4.86 -1.04 7.41
N ARG A 57 -3.60 -1.42 7.59
CA ARG A 57 -2.45 -0.58 7.19
C ARG A 57 -2.33 -0.44 5.68
N MET A 58 -2.65 -1.49 4.92
CA MET A 58 -2.74 -1.43 3.45
C MET A 58 -3.85 -0.48 2.98
N HIS A 59 -4.99 -0.46 3.67
CA HIS A 59 -6.05 0.50 3.40
C HIS A 59 -5.61 1.95 3.66
N TRP A 60 -4.87 2.22 4.74
CA TRP A 60 -4.30 3.54 5.01
C TRP A 60 -3.25 3.95 3.98
N ALA A 61 -2.36 3.04 3.60
CA ALA A 61 -1.40 3.28 2.53
C ALA A 61 -2.12 3.70 1.23
N LYS A 62 -3.12 2.92 0.80
CA LYS A 62 -3.93 3.25 -0.38
C LYS A 62 -4.62 4.61 -0.24
N PHE A 63 -5.20 4.89 0.92
CA PHE A 63 -5.94 6.13 1.16
C PHE A 63 -5.06 7.36 0.93
N TYR A 64 -3.89 7.41 1.56
CA TYR A 64 -2.96 8.54 1.40
C TYR A 64 -2.41 8.64 -0.02
N MET A 65 -2.06 7.51 -0.64
CA MET A 65 -1.58 7.49 -2.03
C MET A 65 -2.65 7.97 -3.02
N SER A 66 -3.92 7.66 -2.74
CA SER A 66 -5.04 8.12 -3.55
C SER A 66 -5.32 9.61 -3.34
N LYS A 67 -5.14 10.10 -2.10
CA LYS A 67 -5.22 11.53 -1.79
C LYS A 67 -4.16 12.34 -2.51
N ALA A 68 -2.94 11.80 -2.63
CA ALA A 68 -1.83 12.40 -3.37
C ALA A 68 -1.91 12.22 -4.90
N GLY A 69 -3.01 11.66 -5.44
CA GLY A 69 -3.17 11.44 -6.88
C GLY A 69 -2.22 10.40 -7.50
N LEU A 70 -1.54 9.58 -6.69
CA LEU A 70 -0.58 8.57 -7.16
C LEU A 70 -1.24 7.24 -7.55
N VAL A 71 -2.43 6.99 -6.99
CA VAL A 71 -3.27 5.86 -7.37
C VAL A 71 -4.71 6.33 -7.57
N GLU A 72 -5.40 5.69 -8.51
CA GLU A 72 -6.82 5.93 -8.78
C GLU A 72 -7.63 4.64 -8.64
N SER A 73 -8.95 4.77 -8.46
CA SER A 73 -9.85 3.63 -8.29
C SER A 73 -10.83 3.55 -9.48
N PRO A 74 -10.48 2.84 -10.57
CA PRO A 74 -11.27 2.80 -11.78
C PRO A 74 -12.63 2.11 -11.59
N ARG A 75 -12.74 1.21 -10.61
CA ARG A 75 -13.98 0.55 -10.20
C ARG A 75 -13.92 0.13 -8.74
N ARG A 76 -15.08 -0.15 -8.17
CA ARG A 76 -15.24 -0.50 -6.75
C ARG A 76 -14.28 -1.63 -6.34
N GLY A 77 -13.50 -1.39 -5.30
CA GLY A 77 -12.59 -2.37 -4.72
C GLY A 77 -11.30 -2.62 -5.51
N ARG A 78 -11.07 -1.90 -6.61
CA ARG A 78 -9.85 -1.98 -7.42
C ARG A 78 -9.12 -0.64 -7.48
N PHE A 79 -7.82 -0.68 -7.75
CA PHE A 79 -6.98 0.50 -7.94
C PHE A 79 -5.78 0.23 -8.85
N ILE A 80 -5.24 1.29 -9.44
CA ILE A 80 -4.10 1.26 -10.34
C ILE A 80 -3.23 2.52 -10.13
N ALA A 81 -1.94 2.44 -10.41
CA ALA A 81 -1.06 3.61 -10.37
C ALA A 81 -1.37 4.57 -11.54
N THR A 82 -1.47 5.86 -11.22
CA THR A 82 -1.62 6.95 -12.19
C THR A 82 -0.32 7.20 -12.96
N ALA A 83 -0.34 8.13 -13.91
CA ALA A 83 0.87 8.56 -14.61
C ALA A 83 1.90 9.16 -13.63
N GLU A 84 1.43 9.98 -12.68
CA GLU A 84 2.22 10.58 -11.61
C GLU A 84 2.81 9.53 -10.67
N GLY A 85 2.02 8.52 -10.31
CA GLY A 85 2.49 7.36 -9.54
C GLY A 85 3.62 6.62 -10.24
N ARG A 86 3.50 6.37 -11.54
CA ARG A 86 4.54 5.73 -12.34
C ARG A 86 5.79 6.60 -12.48
N ALA A 87 5.62 7.91 -12.65
CA ALA A 87 6.72 8.87 -12.68
C ALA A 87 7.49 8.92 -11.35
N LEU A 88 6.78 8.82 -10.22
CA LEU A 88 7.42 8.74 -8.89
C LEU A 88 8.29 7.48 -8.75
N LEU A 89 7.82 6.32 -9.24
CA LEU A 89 8.61 5.08 -9.21
C LEU A 89 9.91 5.18 -10.01
N ALA A 90 9.93 5.95 -11.11
CA ALA A 90 11.14 6.17 -11.90
C ALA A 90 12.26 6.90 -11.15
N ARG A 91 11.95 7.54 -10.00
CA ARG A 91 12.94 8.19 -9.12
C ARG A 91 13.72 7.22 -8.24
N ASN A 92 13.44 5.90 -8.31
CA ASN A 92 14.14 4.84 -7.57
C ASN A 92 14.26 5.10 -6.04
N LEU A 93 13.17 5.58 -5.45
CA LEU A 93 13.10 5.87 -4.03
C LEU A 93 13.14 4.57 -3.19
N GLN A 94 13.72 4.66 -2.00
CA GLN A 94 13.75 3.58 -1.02
C GLN A 94 12.48 3.56 -0.13
N ARG A 95 11.80 4.70 -0.01
CA ARG A 95 10.59 4.87 0.82
C ARG A 95 9.69 5.95 0.23
N ILE A 96 8.40 5.82 0.47
CA ILE A 96 7.39 6.88 0.31
C ILE A 96 6.79 7.11 1.70
N ASP A 97 6.77 8.35 2.15
CA ASP A 97 6.22 8.76 3.44
C ASP A 97 5.27 9.95 3.25
N VAL A 98 4.54 10.30 4.32
CA VAL A 98 3.54 11.38 4.28
C VAL A 98 4.20 12.73 3.93
N GLU A 99 5.44 12.95 4.37
CA GLU A 99 6.21 14.16 4.05
C GLU A 99 6.38 14.30 2.53
N LEU A 100 6.78 13.21 1.84
CA LEU A 100 6.89 13.20 0.38
C LEU A 100 5.54 13.42 -0.29
N LEU A 101 4.46 12.84 0.25
CA LEU A 101 3.12 13.00 -0.30
C LEU A 101 2.60 14.45 -0.24
N HIS A 102 3.09 15.28 0.69
CA HIS A 102 2.74 16.71 0.74
C HIS A 102 3.24 17.52 -0.48
N ALA A 103 4.19 16.98 -1.25
CA ALA A 103 4.62 17.60 -2.51
C ALA A 103 3.62 17.38 -3.66
N TYR A 104 2.58 16.56 -3.44
CA TYR A 104 1.52 16.29 -4.40
C TYR A 104 0.25 17.07 -4.02
N PRO A 105 -0.53 17.53 -5.02
CA PRO A 105 -1.73 18.34 -4.81
C PRO A 105 -2.87 17.59 -4.12
#